data_AF-A0A398DWE7-F1
#
_entry.id   AF-A0A398DWE7-F1
#
_cell.length_a   1.000
_cell.length_b   1.000
_cell.length_c   1.000
_cell.angle_alpha   90.00
_cell.angle_beta   90.00
_cell.angle_gamma   90.00
#
_symmetry.space_group_name_H-M   'P 1'
#
loop_
_entity.id
_entity.type
_entity.pdbx_description
1 polymer ?
#
loop_
_entity_poly.entity_id
_entity_poly.type
_entity_poly.pdbx_seq_one_letter_code
_entity_poly.pdbx_strand_id
1 'polypeptide(L)'
;MKVLVQGYQLEFVQVPMRFHERSIVNLFAQKNNKTLTETLSARRYTRLSEEVQRRYPSSLNEKLGEFLYRLKILDDSLYLRFLNEHGDKVFCDFSIEKTVPSKTKGIYCFTTGEGIKYAGRSHDPFERRLNQGYGHISPKNCYLDGQSTNCHVNSLIAEVHDVVSFYVCSIDDDSEIDRLERLLIKSYEPEWNIRLYGDA
;
A
#
# COMPACT_ATOMS: atom_id res chain seq x y z
N MET A 1 15.72 8.35 16.34
CA MET A 1 14.72 7.91 17.34
C MET A 1 15.26 6.65 18.01
N LYS A 2 15.14 6.51 19.34
CA LYS A 2 15.49 5.26 20.05
C LYS A 2 14.21 4.61 20.53
N VAL A 3 14.05 3.32 20.26
CA VAL A 3 12.84 2.56 20.59
C VAL A 3 13.25 1.34 21.39
N LEU A 4 12.60 1.10 22.54
CA LEU A 4 12.86 -0.05 23.39
C LEU A 4 11.80 -1.12 23.13
N VAL A 5 12.23 -2.32 22.77
CA VAL A 5 11.36 -3.46 22.47
C VAL A 5 11.84 -4.65 23.27
N GLN A 6 11.13 -5.02 24.34
CA GLN A 6 11.44 -6.16 25.20
C GLN A 6 12.93 -6.27 25.61
N GLY A 7 13.53 -5.14 26.00
CA GLY A 7 14.94 -5.07 26.41
C GLY A 7 15.96 -4.85 25.29
N TYR A 8 15.53 -4.84 24.02
CA TYR A 8 16.36 -4.44 22.88
C TYR A 8 16.19 -2.95 22.60
N GLN A 9 17.29 -2.22 22.42
CA GLN A 9 17.26 -0.83 21.97
C GLN A 9 17.48 -0.77 20.46
N LEU A 10 16.46 -0.36 19.72
CA LEU A 10 16.54 -0.11 18.29
C LEU A 10 16.86 1.36 18.03
N GLU A 11 17.88 1.60 17.21
CA GLU A 11 18.28 2.94 16.80
C GLU A 11 17.80 3.23 15.38
N PHE A 12 16.84 4.14 15.30
CA PHE A 12 16.19 4.54 14.06
C PHE A 12 16.78 5.87 13.57
N VAL A 13 17.20 5.87 12.31
CA VAL A 13 17.68 7.05 11.58
C VAL A 13 16.54 7.60 10.72
N GLN A 14 16.30 8.90 10.80
CA GLN A 14 15.29 9.55 9.94
C GLN A 14 15.80 9.59 8.50
N VAL A 15 14.95 9.21 7.56
CA VAL A 15 15.25 9.36 6.13
C VAL A 15 14.23 10.33 5.53
N PRO A 16 14.66 11.47 4.97
CA PRO A 16 13.75 12.45 4.40
C PRO A 16 12.88 11.86 3.29
N MET A 17 11.58 12.16 3.36
CA MET A 17 10.62 11.87 2.30
C MET A 17 10.48 13.08 1.38
N ARG A 18 10.40 12.83 0.07
CA ARG A 18 10.10 13.83 -0.94
C ARG A 18 8.77 13.48 -1.60
N PHE A 19 7.76 14.31 -1.40
CA PHE A 19 6.45 14.20 -2.04
C PHE A 19 6.49 14.86 -3.43
N HIS A 20 6.03 14.14 -4.43
CA HIS A 20 6.00 14.58 -5.83
C HIS A 20 4.59 14.97 -6.27
N GLU A 21 3.59 14.22 -5.82
CA GLU A 21 2.19 14.45 -6.16
C GLU A 21 1.29 14.18 -4.95
N ARG A 22 0.20 14.94 -4.84
CA ARG A 22 -0.78 14.86 -3.75
C ARG A 22 -2.18 14.77 -4.34
N SER A 23 -3.11 14.22 -3.58
CA SER A 23 -4.54 14.15 -3.96
C SER A 23 -4.81 13.34 -5.23
N ILE A 24 -4.07 12.26 -5.44
CA ILE A 24 -4.28 11.35 -6.57
C ILE A 24 -5.57 10.57 -6.33
N VAL A 25 -6.53 10.71 -7.23
CA VAL A 25 -7.86 10.07 -7.14
C VAL A 25 -8.13 9.21 -8.36
N ASN A 26 -9.05 8.25 -8.24
CA ASN A 26 -9.48 7.39 -9.35
C ASN A 26 -8.34 6.63 -10.03
N LEU A 27 -7.25 6.35 -9.31
CA LEU A 27 -6.05 5.74 -9.89
C LEU A 27 -6.34 4.38 -10.56
N PHE A 28 -7.31 3.62 -10.03
CA PHE A 28 -7.77 2.37 -10.65
C PHE A 28 -8.20 2.56 -12.11
N ALA A 29 -8.75 3.73 -12.48
CA ALA A 29 -9.25 4.04 -13.82
C ALA A 29 -8.16 4.01 -14.90
N GLN A 30 -6.89 4.08 -14.49
CA GLN A 30 -5.75 4.06 -15.41
C GLN A 30 -5.31 2.63 -15.78
N LYS A 31 -5.93 1.58 -15.20
CA LYS A 31 -5.60 0.19 -15.54
C LYS A 31 -6.24 -0.24 -16.86
N ASN A 32 -5.60 0.14 -17.97
CA ASN A 32 -6.12 -0.09 -19.33
C ASN A 32 -5.31 -1.10 -20.16
N ASN A 33 -4.46 -1.89 -19.49
CA ASN A 33 -3.68 -2.95 -20.13
C ASN A 33 -4.47 -4.25 -20.39
N LYS A 34 -5.74 -4.32 -19.94
CA LYS A 34 -6.66 -5.43 -20.21
C LYS A 34 -8.08 -4.91 -20.46
N THR A 35 -8.86 -5.69 -21.21
CA THR A 35 -10.30 -5.47 -21.35
C THR A 35 -11.07 -6.02 -20.15
N LEU A 36 -12.36 -5.68 -20.08
CA LEU A 36 -13.28 -6.24 -19.11
C LEU A 36 -13.37 -7.77 -19.23
N THR A 37 -13.52 -8.30 -20.44
CA THR A 37 -13.59 -9.76 -20.68
C THR A 37 -12.32 -10.49 -20.23
N GLU A 38 -11.14 -9.98 -20.60
CA GLU A 38 -9.87 -10.58 -20.17
C GLU A 38 -9.71 -10.61 -18.64
N THR A 39 -10.30 -9.63 -17.95
CA THR A 39 -10.28 -9.55 -16.49
C THR A 39 -11.27 -10.53 -15.86
N LEU A 40 -12.48 -10.62 -16.39
CA LEU A 40 -13.54 -11.53 -15.92
C LEU A 40 -13.16 -13.01 -16.06
N SER A 41 -12.30 -13.34 -17.02
CA SER A 41 -11.74 -14.69 -17.19
C SER A 41 -10.78 -15.11 -16.07
N ALA A 42 -10.26 -14.16 -15.28
CA ALA A 42 -9.36 -14.49 -14.17
C ALA A 42 -10.16 -14.97 -12.95
N ARG A 43 -9.63 -16.02 -12.27
CA ARG A 43 -10.26 -16.68 -11.11
C ARG A 43 -10.77 -15.73 -10.01
N ARG A 44 -10.05 -14.64 -9.76
CA ARG A 44 -10.41 -13.63 -8.74
C ARG A 44 -11.71 -12.88 -9.07
N TYR A 45 -12.09 -12.82 -10.34
CA TYR A 45 -13.24 -12.03 -10.84
C TYR A 45 -14.39 -12.89 -11.37
N THR A 46 -14.24 -14.22 -11.41
CA THR A 46 -15.25 -15.13 -11.99
C THR A 46 -16.64 -14.96 -11.38
N ARG A 47 -16.72 -14.59 -10.10
CA ARG A 47 -17.99 -14.31 -9.40
C ARG A 47 -18.73 -13.07 -9.92
N LEU A 48 -18.05 -12.20 -10.67
CA LEU A 48 -18.64 -11.01 -11.29
C LEU A 48 -19.09 -11.27 -12.73
N SER A 49 -18.60 -12.34 -13.36
CA SER A 49 -18.71 -12.54 -14.81
C SER A 49 -20.15 -12.63 -15.30
N GLU A 50 -20.97 -13.48 -14.69
CA GLU A 50 -22.38 -13.64 -15.08
C GLU A 50 -23.17 -12.34 -14.95
N GLU A 51 -23.01 -11.64 -13.82
CA GLU A 51 -23.71 -10.38 -13.57
C GLU A 51 -23.28 -9.29 -14.55
N VAL A 52 -21.97 -9.15 -14.79
CA VAL A 52 -21.42 -8.12 -15.67
C VAL A 52 -21.81 -8.39 -17.11
N GLN A 53 -21.76 -9.64 -17.59
CA GLN A 53 -22.19 -9.98 -18.95
C GLN A 53 -23.68 -9.70 -19.15
N ARG A 54 -24.52 -9.95 -18.14
CA ARG A 54 -25.96 -9.67 -18.19
C ARG A 54 -26.27 -8.17 -18.17
N ARG A 55 -25.59 -7.39 -17.32
CA ARG A 55 -25.85 -5.94 -17.13
C ARG A 55 -25.18 -5.07 -18.18
N TYR A 56 -24.00 -5.46 -18.64
CA TYR A 56 -23.12 -4.68 -19.51
C TYR A 56 -22.58 -5.48 -20.71
N PRO A 57 -23.45 -6.15 -21.51
CA PRO A 57 -23.01 -6.99 -22.62
C PRO A 57 -22.20 -6.21 -23.67
N SER A 58 -22.54 -4.94 -23.90
CA SER A 58 -21.87 -4.07 -24.87
C SER A 58 -20.49 -3.57 -24.41
N SER A 59 -20.17 -3.69 -23.12
CA SER A 59 -18.94 -3.15 -22.52
C SER A 59 -17.81 -4.16 -22.39
N LEU A 60 -18.03 -5.41 -22.82
CA LEU A 60 -17.10 -6.53 -22.62
C LEU A 60 -15.71 -6.31 -23.24
N ASN A 61 -15.62 -5.51 -24.30
CA ASN A 61 -14.36 -5.16 -24.95
C ASN A 61 -13.77 -3.81 -24.50
N GLU A 62 -14.45 -3.07 -23.63
CA GLU A 62 -13.93 -1.82 -23.06
C GLU A 62 -12.69 -2.09 -22.21
N LYS A 63 -11.80 -1.09 -22.13
CA LYS A 63 -10.69 -1.13 -21.19
C LYS A 63 -11.23 -1.14 -19.76
N LEU A 64 -10.65 -1.99 -18.91
CA LEU A 64 -11.16 -2.20 -17.56
C LEU A 64 -11.25 -0.90 -16.75
N GLY A 65 -10.19 -0.10 -16.73
CA GLY A 65 -10.14 1.15 -15.97
C GLY A 65 -11.21 2.14 -16.42
N GLU A 66 -11.35 2.34 -17.74
CA GLU A 66 -12.39 3.21 -18.32
C GLU A 66 -13.80 2.75 -17.97
N PHE A 67 -14.08 1.44 -18.08
CA PHE A 67 -15.35 0.84 -17.71
C PHE A 67 -15.70 1.12 -16.25
N LEU A 68 -14.77 0.85 -15.32
CA LEU A 68 -15.01 1.07 -13.89
C LEU A 68 -15.18 2.55 -13.55
N TYR A 69 -14.42 3.43 -14.20
CA TYR A 69 -14.55 4.87 -13.99
C TYR A 69 -15.91 5.39 -14.43
N ARG A 70 -16.41 4.90 -15.57
CA ARG A 70 -17.77 5.21 -16.02
C ARG A 70 -18.82 4.74 -15.02
N LEU A 71 -18.70 3.53 -14.47
CA LEU A 71 -19.60 3.05 -13.42
C LEU A 71 -19.57 3.94 -12.18
N LYS A 72 -18.38 4.40 -11.75
CA LYS A 72 -18.24 5.34 -10.64
C LYS A 72 -18.97 6.67 -10.91
N ILE A 73 -18.81 7.24 -12.10
CA ILE A 73 -19.52 8.50 -12.48
C ILE A 73 -21.03 8.30 -12.48
N LEU A 74 -21.51 7.11 -12.84
CA LEU A 74 -22.93 6.75 -12.85
C LEU A 74 -23.45 6.28 -11.47
N ASP A 75 -22.63 6.38 -10.42
CA ASP A 75 -22.95 5.93 -9.06
C ASP A 75 -23.34 4.44 -8.96
N ASP A 76 -22.81 3.61 -9.87
CA ASP A 76 -23.02 2.16 -9.82
C ASP A 76 -21.92 1.48 -9.00
N SER A 77 -22.24 1.18 -7.73
CA SER A 77 -21.34 0.53 -6.77
C SER A 77 -20.73 -0.82 -7.21
N LEU A 78 -21.18 -1.42 -8.32
CA LEU A 78 -20.54 -2.60 -8.90
C LEU A 78 -19.04 -2.41 -9.12
N TYR A 79 -18.57 -1.19 -9.44
CA TYR A 79 -17.14 -0.96 -9.69
C TYR A 79 -16.25 -1.29 -8.47
N LEU A 80 -16.76 -1.03 -7.26
CA LEU A 80 -16.04 -1.30 -6.01
C LEU A 80 -15.74 -2.80 -5.85
N ARG A 81 -16.58 -3.68 -6.42
CA ARG A 81 -16.38 -5.13 -6.35
C ARG A 81 -15.20 -5.62 -7.18
N PHE A 82 -14.59 -4.77 -8.02
CA PHE A 82 -13.34 -5.07 -8.72
C PHE A 82 -12.09 -4.62 -7.94
N LEU A 83 -12.28 -3.77 -6.93
CA LEU A 83 -11.21 -3.13 -6.18
C LEU A 83 -10.99 -3.86 -4.86
N ASN A 84 -9.79 -3.74 -4.29
CA ASN A 84 -9.63 -4.03 -2.87
C ASN A 84 -10.24 -2.90 -2.03
N GLU A 85 -10.38 -3.12 -0.73
CA GLU A 85 -11.02 -2.21 0.22
C GLU A 85 -10.39 -0.80 0.28
N HIS A 86 -9.14 -0.67 -0.16
CA HIS A 86 -8.40 0.60 -0.21
C HIS A 86 -8.17 1.09 -1.64
N GLY A 87 -8.74 0.44 -2.65
CA GLY A 87 -8.45 0.68 -4.07
C GLY A 87 -9.04 1.97 -4.65
N ASP A 88 -10.04 2.55 -3.98
CA ASP A 88 -10.66 3.84 -4.35
C ASP A 88 -10.45 4.91 -3.28
N LYS A 89 -9.24 4.96 -2.71
CA LYS A 89 -8.81 6.00 -1.77
C LYS A 89 -8.09 7.14 -2.51
N VAL A 90 -7.84 8.21 -1.77
CA VAL A 90 -6.94 9.28 -2.19
C VAL A 90 -5.51 8.85 -1.90
N PHE A 91 -4.62 9.01 -2.86
CA PHE A 91 -3.22 8.61 -2.76
C PHE A 91 -2.29 9.81 -2.88
N CYS A 92 -1.02 9.58 -2.60
CA CYS A 92 0.08 10.48 -2.87
C CYS A 92 1.21 9.74 -3.60
N ASP A 93 2.11 10.50 -4.21
CA ASP A 93 3.36 9.97 -4.76
C ASP A 93 4.53 10.58 -3.98
N PHE A 94 5.41 9.72 -3.48
CA PHE A 94 6.60 10.13 -2.75
C PHE A 94 7.76 9.16 -2.92
N SER A 95 8.94 9.62 -2.57
CA SER A 95 10.14 8.79 -2.56
C SER A 95 11.07 9.15 -1.41
N ILE A 96 12.00 8.24 -1.11
CA ILE A 96 13.17 8.54 -0.29
C ILE A 96 14.44 8.57 -1.16
N GLU A 97 15.40 9.40 -0.77
CA GLU A 97 16.69 9.50 -1.44
C GLU A 97 17.56 8.27 -1.19
N LYS A 98 18.39 7.93 -2.18
CA LYS A 98 19.31 6.79 -2.15
C LYS A 98 20.57 7.08 -1.33
N THR A 99 20.39 7.20 -0.03
CA THR A 99 21.45 7.43 0.96
C THR A 99 22.02 6.11 1.49
N VAL A 100 23.09 6.16 2.30
CA VAL A 100 23.63 4.93 2.93
C VAL A 100 22.56 4.21 3.77
N PRO A 101 21.81 4.88 4.67
CA PRO A 101 20.75 4.21 5.43
C PRO A 101 19.67 3.59 4.56
N SER A 102 19.25 4.26 3.47
CA SER A 102 18.20 3.72 2.60
C SER A 102 18.61 2.44 1.88
N LYS A 103 19.91 2.29 1.58
CA LYS A 103 20.48 1.16 0.81
C LYS A 103 20.64 -0.11 1.64
N THR A 104 20.29 -0.08 2.91
CA THR A 104 20.35 -1.22 3.82
C THR A 104 18.99 -1.89 3.94
N LYS A 105 18.99 -3.10 4.51
CA LYS A 105 17.79 -3.83 4.91
C LYS A 105 17.59 -3.69 6.43
N GLY A 106 16.40 -4.04 6.91
CA GLY A 106 16.08 -3.90 8.32
C GLY A 106 14.60 -3.64 8.61
N ILE A 107 14.34 -2.87 9.65
CA ILE A 107 13.00 -2.43 10.08
C ILE A 107 12.84 -0.95 9.77
N TYR A 108 11.62 -0.56 9.41
CA TYR A 108 11.26 0.83 9.23
C TYR A 108 9.96 1.18 9.94
N CYS A 109 9.74 2.46 10.17
CA CYS A 109 8.46 2.96 10.67
C CYS A 109 8.07 4.29 10.04
N PHE A 110 6.76 4.48 9.92
CA PHE A 110 6.15 5.79 9.74
C PHE A 110 5.67 6.29 11.09
N THR A 111 5.88 7.57 11.33
CA THR A 111 5.56 8.25 12.58
C THR A 111 4.86 9.56 12.29
N THR A 112 4.15 10.07 13.29
CA THR A 112 3.69 11.46 13.36
C THR A 112 4.08 12.01 14.72
N GLY A 113 3.74 13.26 15.04
CA GLY A 113 3.94 13.82 16.39
C GLY A 113 3.34 12.99 17.53
N GLU A 114 2.39 12.10 17.23
CA GLU A 114 1.72 11.20 18.18
C GLU A 114 2.44 9.85 18.38
N GLY A 115 3.54 9.59 17.67
CA GLY A 115 4.32 8.36 17.79
C GLY A 115 4.33 7.49 16.53
N ILE A 116 4.65 6.19 16.72
CA ILE A 116 4.73 5.21 15.63
C ILE A 116 3.32 4.88 15.13
N LYS A 117 3.08 5.16 13.84
CA LYS A 117 1.79 4.89 13.19
C LYS A 117 1.82 3.59 12.39
N TYR A 118 2.96 3.26 11.80
CA TYR A 118 3.19 2.00 11.08
C TYR A 118 4.60 1.49 11.35
N ALA A 119 4.76 0.19 11.49
CA ALA A 119 6.04 -0.50 11.47
C ALA A 119 6.03 -1.62 10.42
N GLY A 120 7.16 -1.81 9.75
CA GLY A 120 7.33 -2.89 8.80
C GLY A 120 8.79 -3.26 8.60
N ARG A 121 9.01 -4.30 7.81
CA ARG A 121 10.33 -4.86 7.53
C ARG A 121 10.68 -4.85 6.05
N SER A 122 11.97 -4.87 5.75
CA SER A 122 12.50 -5.10 4.42
C SER A 122 13.75 -5.96 4.48
N HIS A 123 13.80 -7.01 3.65
CA HIS A 123 15.00 -7.81 3.40
C HIS A 123 15.82 -7.29 2.21
N ASP A 124 15.24 -6.32 1.49
CA ASP A 124 15.86 -5.56 0.42
C ASP A 124 16.26 -4.18 0.94
N PRO A 125 17.03 -3.40 0.16
CA PRO A 125 17.21 -1.99 0.42
C PRO A 125 15.89 -1.26 0.66
N PHE A 126 15.79 -0.48 1.74
CA PHE A 126 14.57 0.29 2.06
C PHE A 126 14.07 1.09 0.88
N GLU A 127 14.94 1.77 0.11
CA GLU A 127 14.46 2.55 -1.05
C GLU A 127 13.69 1.72 -2.06
N ARG A 128 14.01 0.43 -2.21
CA ARG A 128 13.28 -0.46 -3.10
C ARG A 128 11.88 -0.69 -2.55
N ARG A 129 11.75 -0.97 -1.26
CA ARG A 129 10.46 -1.21 -0.60
C ARG A 129 9.56 0.02 -0.59
N LEU A 130 10.10 1.21 -0.30
CA LEU A 130 9.28 2.43 -0.34
C LEU A 130 8.99 2.86 -1.76
N ASN A 131 10.02 3.13 -2.57
CA ASN A 131 9.81 3.83 -3.84
C ASN A 131 9.06 2.99 -4.88
N GLN A 132 9.05 1.66 -4.74
CA GLN A 132 8.25 0.76 -5.60
C GLN A 132 6.98 0.26 -4.91
N GLY A 133 6.82 0.54 -3.62
CA GLY A 133 5.71 0.08 -2.79
C GLY A 133 4.86 1.24 -2.32
N TYR A 134 5.02 1.65 -1.06
CA TYR A 134 4.18 2.69 -0.47
C TYR A 134 4.35 4.07 -1.10
N GLY A 135 5.51 4.37 -1.69
CA GLY A 135 5.81 5.65 -2.32
C GLY A 135 5.12 5.84 -3.66
N HIS A 136 4.77 4.75 -4.34
CA HIS A 136 4.15 4.80 -5.66
C HIS A 136 3.09 3.71 -5.79
N ILE A 137 1.81 4.12 -5.78
CA ILE A 137 0.70 3.21 -6.05
C ILE A 137 0.51 3.14 -7.56
N SER A 138 0.62 1.94 -8.12
CA SER A 138 0.25 1.69 -9.50
C SER A 138 -1.26 1.40 -9.61
N PRO A 139 -1.89 1.62 -10.78
CA PRO A 139 -3.30 1.29 -10.99
C PRO A 139 -3.63 -0.18 -10.67
N LYS A 140 -2.68 -1.10 -10.86
CA LYS A 140 -2.86 -2.52 -10.52
C LYS A 140 -3.00 -2.75 -9.01
N ASN A 141 -2.38 -1.93 -8.17
CA ASN A 141 -2.45 -2.10 -6.73
C ASN A 141 -3.88 -1.97 -6.20
N CYS A 142 -4.72 -1.16 -6.84
CA CYS A 142 -6.10 -0.87 -6.44
C CYS A 142 -7.07 -2.05 -6.58
N TYR A 143 -6.71 -3.09 -7.31
CA TYR A 143 -7.62 -4.19 -7.69
C TYR A 143 -7.66 -5.32 -6.65
N LEU A 144 -8.65 -6.21 -6.72
CA LEU A 144 -8.83 -7.36 -5.81
C LEU A 144 -7.60 -8.28 -5.72
N ASP A 145 -6.83 -8.35 -6.79
CA ASP A 145 -5.60 -9.12 -6.91
C ASP A 145 -4.34 -8.22 -6.96
N GLY A 146 -4.48 -7.00 -6.42
CA GLY A 146 -3.41 -6.03 -6.20
C GLY A 146 -2.77 -6.16 -4.82
N GLN A 147 -2.16 -5.07 -4.33
CA GLN A 147 -1.49 -5.01 -3.03
C GLN A 147 -2.25 -4.04 -2.12
N SER A 148 -3.22 -4.57 -1.37
CA SER A 148 -4.11 -3.77 -0.50
C SER A 148 -3.32 -2.98 0.54
N THR A 149 -2.32 -3.58 1.18
CA THR A 149 -1.47 -2.92 2.19
C THR A 149 -0.74 -1.70 1.64
N ASN A 150 -0.30 -1.72 0.37
CA ASN A 150 0.34 -0.55 -0.21
C ASN A 150 -0.65 0.60 -0.35
N CYS A 151 -1.86 0.31 -0.86
CA CYS A 151 -2.94 1.29 -0.98
C CYS A 151 -3.32 1.85 0.39
N HIS A 152 -3.46 0.98 1.40
CA HIS A 152 -3.78 1.35 2.76
C HIS A 152 -2.80 2.38 3.33
N VAL A 153 -1.52 1.98 3.42
CA VAL A 153 -0.47 2.79 4.04
C VAL A 153 -0.26 4.08 3.26
N ASN A 154 -0.27 4.04 1.92
CA ASN A 154 -0.13 5.27 1.13
C ASN A 154 -1.32 6.22 1.33
N SER A 155 -2.56 5.72 1.39
CA SER A 155 -3.72 6.58 1.62
C SER A 155 -3.67 7.30 2.96
N LEU A 156 -3.19 6.61 4.00
CA LEU A 156 -2.99 7.21 5.32
C LEU A 156 -1.86 8.24 5.32
N ILE A 157 -0.75 7.95 4.63
CA ILE A 157 0.32 8.93 4.42
C ILE A 157 -0.20 10.17 3.69
N ALA A 158 -1.08 10.01 2.69
CA ALA A 158 -1.66 11.13 1.95
C ALA A 158 -2.48 12.06 2.86
N GLU A 159 -3.20 11.52 3.85
CA GLU A 159 -3.99 12.27 4.83
C GLU A 159 -3.11 13.13 5.77
N VAL A 160 -1.91 12.67 6.12
CA VAL A 160 -1.02 13.33 7.11
C VAL A 160 0.34 13.74 6.56
N HIS A 161 0.45 13.94 5.25
CA HIS A 161 1.72 14.14 4.54
C HIS A 161 2.58 15.31 5.06
N ASP A 162 1.98 16.31 5.70
CA ASP A 162 2.71 17.46 6.27
C ASP A 162 3.42 17.15 7.59
N VAL A 163 3.01 16.09 8.30
CA VAL A 163 3.52 15.75 9.64
C VAL A 163 4.10 14.34 9.75
N VAL A 164 4.01 13.56 8.67
CA VAL A 164 4.54 12.20 8.63
C VAL A 164 6.07 12.21 8.51
N SER A 165 6.72 11.32 9.25
CA SER A 165 8.16 11.11 9.17
C SER A 165 8.48 9.63 9.04
N PHE A 166 9.53 9.34 8.26
CA PHE A 166 9.97 7.99 7.97
C PHE A 166 11.34 7.72 8.59
N TYR A 167 11.46 6.56 9.23
CA TYR A 167 12.66 6.14 9.92
C TYR A 167 13.05 4.71 9.59
N VAL A 168 14.35 4.44 9.58
CA VAL A 168 14.92 3.11 9.31
C VAL A 168 15.88 2.68 10.41
N CYS A 169 15.91 1.39 10.70
CA CYS A 169 16.86 0.72 11.58
C CYS A 169 17.50 -0.43 10.80
N SER A 170 18.76 -0.27 10.43
CA SER A 170 19.52 -1.23 9.63
C SER A 170 19.84 -2.48 10.45
N ILE A 171 19.53 -3.65 9.91
CA ILE A 171 19.76 -4.95 10.55
C ILE A 171 20.16 -5.94 9.45
N ASP A 172 21.29 -6.64 9.60
CA ASP A 172 21.81 -7.52 8.55
C ASP A 172 21.27 -8.96 8.62
N ASP A 173 20.77 -9.42 9.76
CA ASP A 173 20.22 -10.76 9.91
C ASP A 173 18.71 -10.79 9.63
N ASP A 174 18.29 -11.63 8.67
CA ASP A 174 16.88 -11.71 8.26
C ASP A 174 15.97 -12.29 9.34
N SER A 175 16.47 -13.21 10.16
CA SER A 175 15.69 -13.79 11.27
C SER A 175 15.47 -12.76 12.38
N GLU A 176 16.45 -11.91 12.62
CA GLU A 176 16.39 -10.82 13.57
C GLU A 176 15.45 -9.70 13.08
N ILE A 177 15.49 -9.33 11.80
CA ILE A 177 14.51 -8.44 11.16
C ILE A 177 13.10 -8.92 11.44
N ASP A 178 12.85 -10.20 11.14
CA ASP A 178 11.55 -10.84 11.32
C ASP A 178 11.08 -10.85 12.76
N ARG A 179 11.98 -11.18 13.68
CA ARG A 179 11.68 -11.23 15.11
C ARG A 179 11.38 -9.84 15.66
N LEU A 180 12.25 -8.86 15.39
CA LEU A 180 12.16 -7.52 15.96
C LEU A 180 10.97 -6.73 15.39
N GLU A 181 10.60 -6.93 14.12
CA GLU A 181 9.39 -6.33 13.54
C GLU A 181 8.14 -6.81 14.27
N ARG A 182 8.01 -8.13 14.46
CA ARG A 182 6.87 -8.69 15.22
C ARG A 182 6.82 -8.18 16.65
N LEU A 183 7.97 -8.10 17.32
CA LEU A 183 8.04 -7.56 18.69
C LEU A 183 7.68 -6.07 18.73
N LEU A 184 8.13 -5.28 17.75
CA LEU A 184 7.83 -3.86 17.65
C LEU A 184 6.32 -3.63 17.46
N ILE A 185 5.69 -4.33 16.50
CA ILE A 185 4.25 -4.25 16.26
C ILE A 185 3.47 -4.69 17.51
N LYS A 186 3.87 -5.79 18.16
CA LYS A 186 3.21 -6.27 19.38
C LYS A 186 3.35 -5.32 20.56
N SER A 187 4.47 -4.61 20.67
CA SER A 187 4.74 -3.73 21.82
C SER A 187 4.10 -2.35 21.69
N TYR A 188 3.92 -1.87 20.45
CA TYR A 188 3.44 -0.51 20.18
C TYR A 188 2.07 -0.45 19.53
N GLU A 189 1.54 -1.59 19.05
CA GLU A 189 0.25 -1.72 18.37
C GLU A 189 -0.05 -0.57 17.39
N PRO A 190 0.82 -0.29 16.40
CA PRO A 190 0.65 0.89 15.55
C PRO A 190 -0.67 0.83 14.79
N GLU A 191 -1.43 1.92 14.80
CA GLU A 191 -2.80 1.98 14.26
C GLU A 191 -2.91 1.64 12.77
N TRP A 192 -1.86 1.84 11.98
CA TRP A 192 -1.86 1.53 10.54
C TRP A 192 -1.43 0.09 10.25
N ASN A 193 -0.96 -0.65 11.25
CA ASN A 193 -0.75 -2.09 11.15
C ASN A 193 -2.10 -2.79 11.38
N ILE A 194 -2.96 -2.82 10.35
CA ILE A 194 -4.20 -3.61 10.40
C ILE A 194 -3.81 -5.06 10.71
N ARG A 195 -4.30 -5.58 11.85
CA ARG A 195 -3.94 -6.86 12.49
C ARG A 195 -3.47 -7.91 11.48
N LEU A 196 -2.13 -8.03 11.36
CA LEU A 196 -1.47 -9.12 10.65
C LEU A 196 -1.48 -10.43 11.45
N TYR A 197 -2.00 -10.43 12.68
CA TYR A 197 -2.11 -11.60 13.53
C TYR A 197 -3.57 -12.08 13.54
N GLY A 198 -3.87 -12.96 12.59
CA GLY A 198 -4.76 -14.06 12.93
C GLY A 198 -3.96 -14.99 13.82
N ASP A 199 -4.41 -15.19 15.05
CA ASP A 199 -3.94 -16.29 15.88
C ASP A 199 -4.12 -17.59 15.09
N ALA A 200 -3.00 -18.21 14.71
CA ALA A 200 -2.92 -19.58 14.21
C ALA A 200 -1.65 -20.22 14.74
#